data_AF-A0A5C5VMP0-F1
#
_entry.id   AF-A0A5C5VMP0-F1
#
_cell.length_a   1.000
_cell.length_b   1.000
_cell.length_c   1.000
_cell.angle_alpha   90.00
_cell.angle_beta   90.00
_cell.angle_gamma   90.00
#
_symmetry.space_group_name_H-M   'P 1'
#
loop_
_entity.id
_entity.type
_entity.pdbx_description
1 polymer ?
#
loop_
_entity_poly.entity_id
_entity_poly.type
_entity_poly.pdbx_seq_one_letter_code
_entity_poly.pdbx_strand_id
1 'polypeptide(L)' 'MPKFLWSLSWLQRTQFAVLLLLIATVPAFGQSKKPNILLIVSDDTGYGDLGPYGGGVGRGMPTPNID' A
#
# COMPACT_ATOMS: atom_id res chain seq x y z
N MET A 1 11.08 17.26 -25.16
CA MET A 1 11.55 16.24 -24.18
C MET A 1 12.92 16.66 -23.67
N PRO A 2 13.14 16.83 -22.35
CA PRO A 2 14.40 17.36 -21.85
C PRO A 2 15.53 16.36 -22.12
N LYS A 3 16.53 16.78 -22.90
CA LYS A 3 17.69 15.97 -23.33
C LYS A 3 18.66 15.61 -22.18
N PHE A 4 18.38 16.11 -20.98
CA PHE A 4 19.24 16.05 -19.80
C PHE A 4 19.34 14.65 -19.17
N LEU A 5 18.33 13.79 -19.36
CA LEU A 5 18.27 12.48 -18.70
C LEU A 5 19.22 11.42 -19.31
N TRP A 6 19.73 11.65 -20.52
CA TRP A 6 20.50 10.63 -21.27
C TRP A 6 22.01 10.90 -21.32
N SER A 7 22.48 12.06 -20.85
CA SER A 7 23.90 12.46 -20.94
C SER A 7 24.73 12.18 -19.68
N LEU A 8 24.18 11.46 -18.69
CA LEU A 8 24.89 11.19 -17.43
C LEU A 8 26.00 10.15 -17.63
N SER A 9 27.19 10.50 -17.16
CA SER A 9 28.36 9.62 -17.11
C SER A 9 28.07 8.37 -16.26
N TRP A 10 28.78 7.27 -16.55
CA TRP A 10 28.67 6.02 -15.79
C TRP A 10 28.84 6.22 -14.28
N LEU A 11 29.69 7.17 -13.88
CA LEU A 11 29.93 7.54 -12.49
C LEU A 11 28.71 8.19 -11.82
N GLN A 12 27.97 9.02 -12.54
CA GLN A 12 26.75 9.63 -12.00
C GLN A 12 25.65 8.58 -11.83
N ARG A 13 25.54 7.62 -12.76
CA ARG A 13 24.57 6.53 -12.67
C ARG A 13 24.82 5.62 -11.46
N THR A 14 26.08 5.29 -11.19
CA THR A 14 26.44 4.48 -10.01
C THR A 14 26.17 5.24 -8.72
N GLN A 15 26.45 6.54 -8.66
CA GLN A 15 26.11 7.39 -7.52
C GLN A 15 24.59 7.43 -7.26
N PHE A 16 23.77 7.61 -8.29
CA PHE A 16 22.31 7.57 -8.15
C PHE A 16 21.80 6.18 -7.73
N ALA A 17 22.39 5.10 -8.25
CA ALA A 17 22.03 3.74 -7.85
C ALA A 17 22.36 3.46 -6.38
N VAL A 18 23.52 3.90 -5.89
CA VAL A 18 23.92 3.80 -4.48
C VAL A 18 22.98 4.63 -3.60
N LEU A 19 22.64 5.85 -4.02
CA LEU A 19 21.70 6.70 -3.29
C LEU A 19 20.31 6.06 -3.18
N LEU A 20 19.81 5.47 -4.27
CA LEU A 20 18.55 4.73 -4.28
C LEU A 20 18.61 3.50 -3.36
N LEU A 21 19.73 2.77 -3.36
CA LEU A 21 19.92 1.62 -2.50
C LEU A 21 19.91 2.02 -1.02
N LEU A 22 20.53 3.15 -0.67
CA LEU A 22 20.57 3.69 0.69
C LEU A 22 19.17 4.11 1.16
N ILE A 23 18.38 4.78 0.32
CA ILE A 23 17.00 5.19 0.64
C ILE A 23 16.09 3.96 0.82
N ALA A 24 16.31 2.89 0.05
CA ALA A 24 15.54 1.65 0.16
C ALA A 24 15.76 0.90 1.49
N THR A 25 16.80 1.24 2.26
CA THR A 25 17.10 0.62 3.56
C THR A 25 16.53 1.38 4.76
N VAL A 26 15.82 2.49 4.54
CA VAL A 26 15.18 3.23 5.62
C VAL A 26 14.08 2.35 6.24
N PRO A 27 14.15 2.02 7.54
CA PRO A 27 13.13 1.19 8.17
C PRO A 27 11.79 1.92 8.14
N ALA A 28 10.74 1.21 7.77
CA ALA A 28 9.38 1.75 7.81
C ALA A 28 9.04 2.13 9.27
N PHE A 29 8.53 3.34 9.48
CA PHE A 29 8.03 3.76 10.78
C PHE A 29 6.81 2.91 11.15
N GLY A 30 7.02 1.88 11.97
CA GLY A 30 5.95 1.11 12.61
C GLY A 30 5.35 1.87 13.79
N GLN A 31 4.13 1.51 14.18
CA GLN A 31 3.42 2.12 15.31
C GLN A 31 4.22 1.92 16.62
N SER A 32 4.79 2.99 17.19
CA SER A 32 5.52 2.93 18.47
C SER A 32 4.60 2.84 19.70
N LYS A 33 3.31 3.13 19.55
CA LYS A 33 2.33 3.16 20.64
C LYS A 33 1.57 1.84 20.71
N LYS A 34 1.18 1.43 21.92
CA LYS A 34 0.25 0.31 22.12
C LYS A 34 -1.02 0.55 21.27
N PRO A 35 -1.44 -0.41 20.43
CA PRO A 35 -2.63 -0.23 19.61
C PRO A 35 -3.90 -0.26 20.46
N ASN A 36 -4.94 0.44 20.00
CA ASN A 36 -6.30 0.27 20.50
C ASN A 36 -6.95 -0.93 19.81
N ILE A 37 -7.81 -1.66 20.51
CA ILE A 37 -8.54 -2.80 19.95
C ILE A 37 -10.00 -2.38 19.78
N LEU A 38 -10.51 -2.49 18.55
CA LEU A 38 -11.92 -2.35 18.22
C LEU A 38 -12.40 -3.68 17.64
N LEU A 39 -13.30 -4.36 18.35
CA LEU A 39 -13.93 -5.59 17.89
C LEU A 39 -15.32 -5.26 17.35
N ILE A 40 -15.53 -5.49 16.06
CA ILE A 40 -16.81 -5.33 15.38
C ILE A 40 -17.29 -6.72 15.01
N VAL A 41 -18.48 -7.10 15.48
CA VAL A 41 -19.12 -8.38 15.18
C VAL A 41 -20.44 -8.07 14.49
N SER A 42 -20.65 -8.73 13.36
CA SER A 42 -21.92 -8.67 12.62
C SER A 42 -22.61 -10.02 12.73
N ASP A 43 -23.92 -10.00 12.89
CA ASP A 43 -24.74 -11.20 12.92
C ASP A 43 -25.00 -11.70 11.49
N ASP A 44 -25.07 -13.02 11.32
CA ASP A 44 -25.40 -13.74 10.06
C ASP A 44 -24.70 -13.27 8.77
N THR A 45 -23.58 -12.56 8.88
CA THR A 45 -22.86 -12.05 7.71
C THR A 45 -22.04 -13.17 7.08
N GLY A 46 -22.44 -13.59 5.89
CA GLY A 46 -21.75 -14.61 5.13
C GLY A 46 -20.44 -14.10 4.56
N TYR A 47 -19.49 -15.02 4.35
CA TYR A 47 -18.17 -14.70 3.81
C TYR A 47 -18.26 -13.94 2.47
N GLY A 48 -19.17 -14.36 1.57
CA GLY A 48 -19.31 -13.74 0.25
C GLY A 48 -20.20 -12.49 0.22
N ASP A 49 -20.63 -11.94 1.35
CA ASP A 49 -21.52 -10.78 1.37
C ASP A 49 -20.77 -9.45 1.26
N LEU A 50 -19.52 -9.40 1.71
CA LEU A 50 -18.69 -8.20 1.67
C LEU A 50 -17.98 -8.07 0.31
N GLY A 51 -17.74 -6.82 -0.12
CA GLY A 51 -17.08 -6.50 -1.39
C GLY A 51 -15.71 -7.18 -1.59
N PRO A 52 -14.80 -7.22 -0.60
CA PRO A 52 -13.51 -7.90 -0.71
C PRO A 52 -13.60 -9.40 -1.04
N TYR A 53 -14.76 -10.02 -0.79
CA TYR A 53 -15.00 -11.45 -1.00
C TYR A 53 -15.96 -11.72 -2.18
N GLY A 54 -16.15 -10.73 -3.06
CA GLY A 54 -16.99 -10.86 -4.26
C GLY A 54 -18.48 -10.58 -4.03
N GLY A 55 -18.86 -10.15 -2.83
CA GLY A 55 -20.18 -9.63 -2.50
C GLY A 55 -20.30 -8.15 -2.82
N GLY A 56 -20.72 -7.36 -1.83
CA GLY A 56 -20.78 -5.92 -1.91
C GLY A 56 -21.72 -5.47 -3.03
N VAL A 57 -21.18 -4.61 -3.92
CA VAL A 57 -21.86 -4.18 -5.15
C VAL A 57 -22.29 -5.38 -6.02
N GLY A 58 -21.49 -6.45 -6.07
CA GLY A 58 -21.78 -7.66 -6.85
C GLY A 58 -23.03 -8.43 -6.39
N ARG A 59 -23.49 -8.20 -5.15
CA ARG A 59 -24.74 -8.74 -4.60
C ARG A 59 -25.85 -7.70 -4.43
N GLY A 60 -25.64 -6.48 -4.92
CA GLY A 60 -26.58 -5.37 -4.73
C GLY A 60 -26.57 -4.77 -3.32
N MET A 61 -25.55 -5.05 -2.51
CA MET A 61 -25.37 -4.55 -1.14
C MET A 61 -24.00 -3.88 -0.95
N PRO A 62 -23.77 -2.65 -1.44
CA PRO A 62 -22.46 -1.99 -1.35
C PRO A 62 -21.93 -1.89 0.09
N THR A 63 -20.66 -2.28 0.32
CA THR A 63 -19.99 -2.25 1.64
C THR A 63 -18.76 -1.32 1.66
N PRO A 64 -18.90 -0.04 1.25
CA PRO A 64 -17.76 0.81 0.89
C PRO A 64 -16.77 1.11 2.04
N ASN A 65 -17.17 0.93 3.29
CA ASN A 65 -16.29 1.14 4.45
C ASN A 65 -15.49 -0.12 4.85
N ILE A 66 -15.79 -1.27 4.25
CA ILE A 66 -15.16 -2.56 4.51
C ILE A 66 -14.35 -3.03 3.28
N ASP A 67 -14.65 -2.47 2.11
CA ASP A 67 -13.96 -2.71 0.84
C ASP A 67 -12.48 -2.29 0.84
#